data_AF-A0A6N8ZDH2-F1
#
_entry.id   AF-A0A6N8ZDH2-F1
#
_cell.length_a   1.000
_cell.length_b   1.000
_cell.length_c   1.000
_cell.angle_alpha   90.00
_cell.angle_beta   90.00
_cell.angle_gamma   90.00
#
_symmetry.space_group_name_H-M   'P 1'
#
loop_
_entity.id
_entity.type
_entity.pdbx_description
1 polymer ?
#
loop_
_entity_poly.entity_id
_entity_poly.type
_entity_poly.pdbx_seq_one_letter_code
_entity_poly.pdbx_strand_id
1 'polypeptide(L)'
;MADLPLQGLKVLDFCWVAVGPMTTKYLSEYGATVLRVESAKRPETLRRAGPFAGGQSGINRSGYFANYNANKFGLSIDMGHPRAPELILRIAEWAWLDGRQYHL
;
A
#
# COMPACT_ATOMS: atom_id res chain seq x y z
N MET A 1 2.33 -0.91 -27.53
CA MET A 1 1.42 -0.45 -26.46
C MET A 1 1.98 0.85 -25.94
N ALA A 2 1.14 1.85 -25.72
CA ALA A 2 1.59 3.10 -25.08
C ALA A 2 1.82 2.84 -23.58
N ASP A 3 2.85 3.48 -23.02
CA ASP A 3 3.11 3.45 -21.57
C ASP A 3 1.92 4.08 -20.81
N LEU A 4 1.65 3.57 -19.61
CA LEU A 4 0.58 4.14 -18.77
C LEU A 4 1.00 5.51 -18.20
N PRO A 5 0.06 6.43 -17.93
CA PRO A 5 0.40 7.83 -17.58
C PRO A 5 1.30 8.02 -16.35
N LEU A 6 1.29 7.09 -15.40
CA LEU A 6 2.09 7.13 -14.18
C LEU A 6 3.17 6.04 -14.16
N GLN A 7 3.52 5.48 -15.32
CA GLN A 7 4.61 4.51 -15.40
C GLN A 7 5.93 5.11 -14.88
N GLY A 8 6.61 4.35 -14.01
CA GLY A 8 7.83 4.81 -13.33
C GLY A 8 7.60 5.56 -12.02
N LEU A 9 6.37 6.02 -11.73
CA LEU A 9 5.99 6.54 -10.41
C LEU A 9 6.06 5.41 -9.38
N LYS A 10 6.71 5.65 -8.25
CA LYS A 10 6.79 4.72 -7.12
C LYS A 10 6.11 5.35 -5.92
N VAL A 11 5.27 4.59 -5.23
CA VAL A 11 4.47 5.08 -4.11
C VAL A 11 4.64 4.14 -2.93
N LEU A 12 5.00 4.71 -1.78
CA LEU A 12 4.98 4.02 -0.49
C LEU A 12 3.68 4.36 0.24
N ASP A 13 2.79 3.38 0.36
CA ASP A 13 1.43 3.54 0.86
C ASP A 13 1.30 3.06 2.32
N PHE A 14 1.05 3.98 3.23
CA PHE A 14 0.72 3.74 4.65
C PHE A 14 -0.76 4.01 4.98
N CYS A 15 -1.59 4.24 3.97
CA CYS A 15 -2.99 4.62 4.17
C CYS A 15 -3.86 3.42 4.53
N TRP A 16 -4.83 3.65 5.41
CA TRP A 16 -5.75 2.62 5.92
C TRP A 16 -7.21 3.03 5.70
N VAL A 17 -8.11 2.06 5.85
CA VAL A 17 -9.56 2.15 5.66
C VAL A 17 -9.92 2.38 4.19
N ALA A 18 -10.50 3.51 3.81
CA ALA A 18 -11.14 3.64 2.49
C ALA A 18 -10.43 4.67 1.62
N VAL A 19 -10.47 5.95 2.02
CA VAL A 19 -10.09 7.07 1.14
C VAL A 19 -8.64 6.96 0.65
N GLY A 20 -7.67 6.84 1.57
CA GLY A 20 -6.28 6.76 1.19
C GLY A 20 -5.94 5.51 0.36
N PRO A 21 -6.36 4.29 0.76
CA PRO A 21 -6.19 3.10 -0.06
C PRO A 21 -6.80 3.21 -1.46
N MET A 22 -8.01 3.79 -1.59
CA MET A 22 -8.63 4.02 -2.88
C MET A 22 -7.82 5.01 -3.74
N THR A 23 -7.34 6.10 -3.16
CA THR A 23 -6.50 7.07 -3.87
C THR A 23 -5.25 6.41 -4.45
N THR A 24 -4.50 5.66 -3.64
CA THR A 24 -3.26 5.01 -4.12
C THR A 24 -3.56 3.85 -5.05
N LYS A 25 -4.72 3.19 -4.95
CA LYS A 25 -5.18 2.23 -5.95
C LYS A 25 -5.32 2.88 -7.33
N TYR A 26 -5.95 4.06 -7.43
CA TYR A 26 -6.05 4.74 -8.73
C TYR A 26 -4.67 5.05 -9.33
N LEU A 27 -3.68 5.41 -8.50
CA LEU A 27 -2.30 5.59 -8.97
C LEU A 27 -1.76 4.30 -9.60
N SER A 28 -1.97 3.15 -8.96
CA SER A 28 -1.55 1.85 -9.50
C SER A 28 -2.26 1.48 -10.80
N GLU A 29 -3.55 1.79 -10.94
CA GLU A 29 -4.33 1.54 -12.16
C GLU A 29 -3.84 2.38 -13.35
N TYR A 30 -3.26 3.54 -13.08
CA TYR A 30 -2.61 4.38 -14.09
C TYR A 30 -1.10 4.10 -14.24
N GLY A 31 -0.59 2.99 -13.70
CA GLY A 31 0.76 2.48 -13.97
C GLY A 31 1.82 2.75 -12.89
N ALA A 32 1.45 3.37 -11.77
CA ALA A 32 2.39 3.54 -10.67
C ALA A 32 2.71 2.19 -9.98
N THR A 33 3.95 2.03 -9.52
CA THR A 33 4.33 0.93 -8.61
C THR A 33 3.98 1.33 -7.18
N VAL A 34 2.90 0.76 -6.65
CA VAL A 34 2.42 1.06 -5.29
C VAL A 34 2.78 -0.08 -4.34
N LEU A 35 3.61 0.21 -3.34
CA LEU A 35 3.97 -0.71 -2.26
C LEU A 35 3.24 -0.30 -0.99
N ARG A 36 2.26 -1.11 -0.58
CA ARG A 36 1.50 -0.89 0.64
C ARG A 36 2.16 -1.58 1.83
N VAL A 37 2.36 -0.82 2.91
CA VAL A 37 2.89 -1.31 4.17
C VAL A 37 1.76 -1.51 5.18
N GLU A 38 1.73 -2.68 5.79
CA GLU A 38 0.83 -2.98 6.91
C GLU A 38 1.51 -3.85 7.96
N SER A 39 0.89 -4.02 9.13
CA SER A 39 1.39 -4.95 10.14
C SER A 39 0.61 -6.26 10.14
N ALA A 40 1.29 -7.41 10.13
CA ALA A 40 0.64 -8.70 10.38
C ALA A 40 0.15 -8.84 11.84
N LYS A 41 0.79 -8.14 12.79
CA LYS A 41 0.37 -8.11 14.20
C LYS A 41 -0.88 -7.26 14.40
N ARG A 42 -1.01 -6.18 13.63
CA ARG A 42 -2.19 -5.30 13.61
C ARG A 42 -2.69 -5.14 12.19
N PRO A 43 -3.35 -6.17 11.63
CA PRO A 43 -3.87 -6.10 10.28
C PRO A 43 -4.88 -4.99 10.15
N GLU A 44 -4.92 -4.37 8.99
CA GLU A 44 -5.85 -3.29 8.72
C GLU A 44 -7.31 -3.70 8.94
N THR A 45 -8.10 -2.80 9.51
CA THR A 45 -9.49 -3.02 9.92
C THR A 45 -10.37 -3.59 8.80
N LEU A 46 -10.23 -3.09 7.57
CA LEU A 46 -11.05 -3.58 6.46
C LEU A 46 -10.77 -5.04 6.08
N ARG A 47 -9.61 -5.61 6.41
CA ARG A 47 -9.36 -7.05 6.24
C ARG A 47 -10.34 -7.91 7.04
N ARG A 48 -10.96 -7.34 8.08
CA ARG A 48 -11.94 -7.98 8.97
C ARG A 48 -13.38 -7.51 8.70
N ALA A 49 -13.59 -6.66 7.70
CA ALA A 49 -14.92 -6.22 7.29
C ALA A 49 -15.41 -7.03 6.10
N GLY A 50 -16.64 -7.54 6.18
CA GLY A 50 -17.32 -8.15 5.03
C GLY A 50 -17.70 -7.09 3.98
N PRO A 51 -18.15 -7.46 2.76
CA PRO A 51 -18.52 -8.81 2.37
C PRO A 51 -17.29 -9.71 2.30
N PHE A 52 -17.44 -10.97 2.72
CA PHE A 52 -16.37 -11.94 2.64
C PHE A 52 -16.55 -12.87 1.44
N ALA A 53 -15.46 -13.23 0.78
CA ALA A 53 -15.47 -14.22 -0.30
C ALA A 53 -16.17 -15.50 0.18
N GLY A 54 -17.20 -15.94 -0.56
CA GLY A 54 -18.01 -17.11 -0.20
C GLY A 54 -18.71 -17.04 1.16
N GLY A 55 -18.95 -15.84 1.71
CA GLY A 55 -19.60 -15.65 3.01
C GLY A 55 -18.76 -16.07 4.23
N GLN A 56 -17.50 -16.48 4.03
CA GLN A 56 -16.63 -16.97 5.10
C GLN A 56 -15.61 -15.91 5.51
N SER A 57 -15.63 -15.52 6.79
CA SER A 57 -14.65 -14.58 7.35
C SER A 57 -13.22 -15.11 7.23
N GLY A 58 -12.27 -14.19 7.05
CA GLY A 58 -10.85 -14.51 6.97
C GLY A 58 -10.03 -13.28 6.57
N ILE A 59 -8.78 -13.21 7.04
CA ILE A 59 -7.94 -11.99 6.91
C ILE A 59 -7.60 -11.61 5.45
N ASN A 60 -7.72 -12.57 4.53
CA ASN A 60 -7.52 -12.40 3.10
C ASN A 60 -8.82 -12.63 2.31
N ARG A 61 -9.98 -12.54 2.96
CA ARG A 61 -11.28 -12.81 2.34
C ARG A 61 -12.19 -11.58 2.25
N SER A 62 -11.79 -10.44 2.80
CA SER A 62 -12.57 -9.20 2.69
C SER A 62 -12.60 -8.67 1.26
N GLY A 63 -13.81 -8.47 0.73
CA GLY A 63 -14.06 -7.79 -0.53
C GLY A 63 -13.74 -6.30 -0.48
N TYR A 64 -13.95 -5.62 0.65
CA TYR A 64 -13.54 -4.21 0.81
C TYR A 64 -12.03 -4.06 0.71
N PHE A 65 -11.29 -4.89 1.46
CA PHE A 65 -9.84 -4.86 1.41
C PHE A 65 -9.32 -5.13 -0.01
N ALA A 66 -9.84 -6.19 -0.64
CA ALA A 66 -9.45 -6.55 -2.00
C ALA A 66 -9.76 -5.45 -3.02
N ASN A 67 -10.93 -4.81 -2.90
CA ASN A 67 -11.34 -3.75 -3.82
C ASN A 67 -10.48 -2.50 -3.70
N TYR A 68 -10.17 -2.04 -2.48
CA TYR A 68 -9.43 -0.79 -2.27
C TYR A 68 -7.91 -0.94 -2.39
N ASN A 69 -7.41 -2.17 -2.46
CA ASN A 69 -5.96 -2.44 -2.54
C ASN A 69 -5.56 -3.30 -3.74
N ALA A 70 -6.46 -3.48 -4.72
CA ALA A 70 -6.12 -4.14 -5.98
C ALA A 70 -4.92 -3.46 -6.66
N ASN A 71 -4.14 -4.25 -7.40
CA ASN A 71 -2.94 -3.82 -8.15
C ASN A 71 -1.73 -3.33 -7.31
N LYS A 72 -1.83 -3.33 -5.97
CA LYS A 72 -0.73 -2.96 -5.09
C LYS A 72 0.12 -4.17 -4.70
N PHE A 73 1.42 -3.95 -4.50
CA PHE A 73 2.27 -4.87 -3.78
C PHE A 73 2.04 -4.73 -2.27
N GLY A 74 2.14 -5.82 -1.52
CA GLY A 74 1.97 -5.83 -0.06
C GLY A 74 3.27 -6.17 0.66
N LEU A 75 3.63 -5.36 1.66
CA LEU A 75 4.75 -5.61 2.56
C LEU A 75 4.26 -5.58 4.02
N SER A 76 4.61 -6.61 4.79
CA SER A 76 4.27 -6.66 6.21
C SER A 76 5.45 -6.20 7.08
N ILE A 77 5.24 -5.12 7.86
CA ILE A 77 6.22 -4.58 8.79
C ILE A 77 5.55 -4.30 10.14
N ASP A 78 6.19 -4.77 11.21
CA ASP A 78 5.90 -4.32 12.56
C ASP A 78 6.73 -3.07 12.88
N MET A 79 6.09 -1.91 12.92
CA MET A 79 6.75 -0.63 13.22
C MET A 79 7.30 -0.54 14.65
N GLY A 80 6.91 -1.47 15.54
CA GLY A 80 7.53 -1.60 16.87
C GLY A 80 8.88 -2.33 16.85
N HIS A 81 9.27 -2.94 15.72
CA HIS A 81 10.56 -3.61 15.60
C HIS A 81 11.69 -2.56 15.50
N PRO A 82 12.81 -2.69 16.24
CA PRO A 82 13.88 -1.69 16.26
C PRO A 82 14.48 -1.34 14.89
N ARG A 83 14.44 -2.29 13.95
CA ARG A 83 14.94 -2.12 12.56
C ARG A 83 13.90 -1.60 11.56
N ALA A 84 12.64 -1.45 11.96
CA ALA A 84 11.59 -0.98 11.06
C ALA A 84 11.85 0.43 10.51
N PRO A 85 12.31 1.41 11.31
CA PRO A 85 12.60 2.76 10.79
C PRO A 85 13.66 2.75 9.68
N GLU A 86 14.77 2.02 9.89
CA GLU A 86 15.85 1.88 8.90
C GLU A 86 15.32 1.32 7.57
N LEU A 87 14.53 0.24 7.63
CA LEU A 87 13.94 -0.37 6.44
C LEU A 87 12.97 0.58 5.72
N ILE A 88 12.10 1.27 6.46
CA ILE A 88 11.13 2.19 5.88
C ILE A 88 11.82 3.38 5.21
N LEU A 89 12.87 3.93 5.81
CA LEU A 89 13.62 5.05 5.22
C LEU A 89 14.27 4.64 3.90
N ARG A 90 14.87 3.44 3.82
CA ARG A 90 15.40 2.89 2.56
C ARG A 90 14.35 2.71 1.48
N ILE A 91 13.13 2.31 1.86
CA ILE A 91 12.01 2.18 0.92
C ILE A 91 11.49 3.56 0.52
N ALA A 92 11.47 4.53 1.44
CA ALA A 92 11.07 5.90 1.15
C ALA A 92 12.04 6.55 0.14
N GLU A 93 13.35 6.33 0.28
CA GLU A 93 14.35 6.73 -0.73
C GLU A 93 14.06 6.11 -2.10
N TRP A 94 13.66 4.84 -2.16
CA TRP A 94 13.24 4.20 -3.41
C TRP A 94 11.98 4.83 -4.02
N ALA A 95 11.01 5.25 -3.17
CA ALA A 95 9.76 5.88 -3.60
C ALA A 95 9.92 7.37 -3.93
N TRP A 96 11.06 7.97 -3.62
CA TRP A 96 11.33 9.38 -3.85
C TRP A 96 11.55 9.69 -5.33
N LEU A 97 10.72 10.57 -5.90
CA LEU A 97 10.59 10.72 -7.36
C LEU A 97 11.64 11.58 -8.03
N ASP A 98 12.22 12.55 -7.33
CA ASP A 98 13.04 13.58 -7.98
C ASP A 98 14.48 13.68 -7.45
N GLY A 99 14.83 12.91 -6.41
CA GLY A 99 16.16 12.97 -5.77
C GLY A 99 16.51 14.34 -5.18
N ARG A 100 15.58 15.32 -5.19
CA ARG A 100 15.88 16.68 -4.77
C ARG A 100 15.94 16.72 -3.26
N GLN A 101 17.07 17.20 -2.74
CA GLN A 101 17.14 17.59 -1.36
C GLN A 101 16.44 18.94 -1.23
N TYR A 102 15.33 18.95 -0.48
CA TYR A 102 14.74 20.19 0.00
C TYR A 102 15.46 20.55 1.30
N HIS A 103 16.26 21.61 1.28
CA HIS A 103 16.80 22.19 2.51
C HIS A 103 15.65 22.94 3.21
N LEU A 104 15.36 22.55 4.45
CA LEU A 104 14.41 23.23 5.35
C LEU A 104 15.13 24.30 6.17
#